data_AF-A0A353WZJ3-F1
#
_entry.id   AF-A0A353WZJ3-F1
#
_cell.length_a   1.000
_cell.length_b   1.000
_cell.length_c   1.000
_cell.angle_alpha   90.00
_cell.angle_beta   90.00
_cell.angle_gamma   90.00
#
_symmetry.space_group_name_H-M   'P 1'
#
loop_
_entity.id
_entity.type
_entity.pdbx_description
1 polymer ?
#
loop_
_entity_poly.entity_id
_entity_poly.type
_entity_poly.pdbx_seq_one_letter_code
_entity_poly.pdbx_strand_id
1 'polypeptide(L)'
;MKRLVLIFAIMPVFLSGCIIDLDSGPNVALGRVYEYEIEKVISETWRGGQLVERVVENQAWMDITVRNTGGLTARDVQVEVVLWDGPYEIRRAFINLDRIRAHSSVTTSFDTGLGFTYEYTDYEIFLHWY
;
A
#
# COMPACT_ATOMS: atom_id res chain seq x y z
N MET A 1 -44.00 -14.00 -60.09
CA MET A 1 -42.86 -13.37 -59.37
C MET A 1 -43.41 -12.54 -58.21
N LYS A 2 -42.64 -12.46 -57.10
CA LYS A 2 -42.86 -11.70 -55.85
C LYS A 2 -43.58 -12.52 -54.76
N ARG A 3 -42.83 -13.20 -53.89
CA ARG A 3 -42.04 -12.75 -52.71
C ARG A 3 -42.90 -12.67 -51.45
N LEU A 4 -42.66 -13.65 -50.58
CA LEU A 4 -42.94 -13.68 -49.15
C LEU A 4 -42.52 -12.34 -48.52
N VAL A 5 -43.39 -11.74 -47.71
CA VAL A 5 -42.99 -10.71 -46.74
C VAL A 5 -43.30 -11.30 -45.37
N LEU A 6 -42.23 -11.72 -44.71
CA LEU A 6 -42.22 -12.20 -43.34
C LEU A 6 -42.31 -10.97 -42.42
N ILE A 7 -43.36 -10.90 -41.63
CA ILE A 7 -43.51 -9.85 -40.60
C ILE A 7 -42.64 -10.28 -39.41
N PHE A 8 -41.49 -9.62 -39.24
CA PHE A 8 -40.81 -9.59 -37.95
C PHE A 8 -41.40 -8.44 -37.14
N ALA A 9 -42.08 -8.77 -36.04
CA ALA A 9 -42.43 -7.82 -35.01
C ALA A 9 -41.13 -7.28 -34.40
N ILE A 10 -40.79 -6.04 -34.74
CA ILE A 10 -39.74 -5.28 -34.05
C ILE A 10 -40.46 -4.19 -33.28
N MET A 11 -40.82 -4.48 -32.03
CA MET A 11 -41.04 -3.42 -31.05
C MET A 11 -39.68 -3.05 -30.47
N PRO A 12 -39.15 -1.84 -30.70
CA PRO A 12 -38.08 -1.32 -29.87
C PRO A 12 -38.70 -0.93 -28.52
N VAL A 13 -38.73 -1.88 -27.59
CA VAL A 13 -38.91 -1.54 -26.18
C VAL A 13 -37.66 -0.79 -25.76
N PHE A 14 -37.85 0.48 -25.42
CA PHE A 14 -36.87 1.39 -24.87
C PHE A 14 -35.89 0.66 -23.95
N LEU A 15 -34.64 0.50 -24.40
CA LEU A 15 -33.52 0.25 -23.52
C LEU A 15 -33.38 1.48 -22.63
N SER A 16 -34.05 1.47 -21.48
CA SER A 16 -33.64 2.26 -20.33
C SER A 16 -32.21 1.82 -20.03
N GLY A 17 -31.25 2.57 -20.57
CA GLY A 17 -29.85 2.43 -20.22
C GLY A 17 -29.77 2.70 -18.73
N CYS A 18 -29.70 1.65 -17.94
CA CYS A 18 -29.09 1.75 -16.63
C CYS A 18 -27.64 2.09 -16.92
N ILE A 19 -27.31 3.38 -16.83
CA ILE A 19 -25.93 3.78 -16.63
C ILE A 19 -25.63 3.28 -15.22
N ILE A 20 -25.07 2.08 -15.14
CA ILE A 20 -24.39 1.64 -13.93
C ILE A 20 -23.17 2.55 -13.87
N ASP A 21 -23.29 3.62 -13.10
CA ASP A 21 -22.14 4.39 -12.66
C ASP A 21 -21.39 3.47 -11.69
N LEU A 22 -20.52 2.62 -12.25
CA LEU A 22 -19.52 1.93 -11.48
C LEU A 22 -18.61 3.02 -10.97
N ASP A 23 -18.78 3.36 -9.69
CA ASP A 23 -17.90 4.26 -8.94
C ASP A 23 -16.46 3.75 -9.11
N SER A 24 -15.80 4.25 -10.15
CA SER A 24 -14.49 3.79 -10.62
C SER A 24 -13.39 4.69 -10.10
N GLY A 25 -13.70 5.42 -9.02
CA GLY A 25 -12.71 6.11 -8.21
C GLY A 25 -11.54 5.20 -7.87
N PRO A 26 -10.37 5.77 -7.54
CA PRO A 26 -9.24 5.00 -7.09
C PRO A 26 -9.61 4.24 -5.80
N ASN A 27 -9.94 2.95 -5.93
CA ASN A 27 -10.20 2.09 -4.78
C ASN A 27 -8.85 1.65 -4.22
N VAL A 28 -8.28 2.49 -3.34
CA VAL A 28 -6.99 2.23 -2.69
C VAL A 28 -7.23 1.46 -1.39
N ALA A 29 -6.48 0.37 -1.21
CA ALA A 29 -6.59 -0.47 -0.04
C ALA A 29 -5.22 -0.95 0.44
N LEU A 30 -5.14 -1.25 1.74
CA LEU A 30 -3.97 -1.89 2.33
C LEU A 30 -3.93 -3.34 1.85
N GLY A 31 -2.81 -3.75 1.28
CA GLY A 31 -2.61 -5.09 0.74
C GLY A 31 -1.97 -6.03 1.75
N ARG A 32 -0.69 -5.81 2.03
CA ARG A 32 0.12 -6.62 2.96
C ARG A 32 1.02 -5.69 3.76
N VAL A 33 1.16 -6.00 5.04
CA VAL A 33 2.22 -5.49 5.90
C VAL A 33 3.15 -6.66 6.21
N TYR A 34 4.44 -6.47 6.04
CA TYR A 34 5.44 -7.48 6.37
C TYR A 34 6.53 -6.86 7.23
N GLU A 35 6.62 -7.33 8.47
CA GLU A 35 7.65 -6.92 9.42
C GLU A 35 8.88 -7.83 9.29
N TYR A 36 10.06 -7.24 9.38
CA TYR A 36 11.33 -7.95 9.31
C TYR A 36 12.44 -7.18 10.02
N GLU A 37 13.56 -7.87 10.23
CA GLU A 37 14.75 -7.37 10.91
C GLU A 37 15.83 -7.04 9.88
N ILE A 38 16.50 -5.89 10.04
CA ILE A 38 17.72 -5.54 9.29
C ILE A 38 18.86 -5.29 10.29
N GLU A 39 20.00 -5.95 10.06
CA GLU A 39 21.24 -5.64 10.78
C GLU A 39 21.79 -4.29 10.30
N LYS A 40 21.89 -3.34 11.23
CA LYS A 40 22.52 -2.04 11.00
C LYS A 40 23.86 -1.97 11.73
N VAL A 41 24.92 -1.74 10.98
CA VAL A 41 26.25 -1.52 11.55
C VAL A 41 26.31 -0.12 12.16
N ILE A 42 26.50 -0.05 13.48
CA ILE A 42 26.59 1.20 14.24
C ILE A 42 28.02 1.72 14.25
N SER A 43 28.98 0.82 14.48
CA SER A 43 30.40 1.16 14.43
C SER A 43 31.26 -0.04 14.06
N GLU A 44 32.40 0.26 13.45
CA GLU A 44 33.46 -0.72 13.20
C GLU A 44 34.80 -0.16 13.67
N THR A 45 35.55 -0.96 14.43
CA THR A 45 36.93 -0.65 14.81
C THR A 45 37.88 -1.53 14.00
N TRP A 46 38.80 -0.89 13.27
CA TRP A 46 39.78 -1.55 12.42
C TRP A 46 41.20 -1.35 12.98
N ARG A 47 42.01 -2.41 13.04
CA ARG A 47 43.43 -2.34 13.44
C ARG A 47 44.28 -3.14 12.47
N GLY A 48 45.27 -2.48 11.84
CA GLY A 48 46.17 -3.12 10.88
C GLY A 48 45.46 -3.77 9.68
N GLY A 49 44.30 -3.25 9.28
CA GLY A 49 43.48 -3.82 8.19
C GLY A 49 42.59 -4.99 8.61
N GLN A 50 42.63 -5.42 9.87
CA GLN A 50 41.70 -6.41 10.42
C GLN A 50 40.56 -5.72 11.17
N LEU A 51 39.33 -6.16 10.91
CA LEU A 51 38.16 -5.78 11.71
C LEU A 51 38.31 -6.44 13.10
N VAL A 52 38.44 -5.62 14.15
CA VAL A 52 38.62 -6.11 15.53
C VAL A 52 37.35 -5.98 16.37
N GLU A 53 36.44 -5.09 15.98
CA GLU A 53 35.17 -4.89 16.67
C GLU A 53 34.14 -4.43 15.67
N ARG A 54 32.94 -5.00 15.76
CA ARG A 54 31.75 -4.53 15.03
C ARG A 54 30.61 -4.46 16.02
N VAL A 55 30.02 -3.28 16.14
CA VAL A 55 28.79 -3.08 16.91
C VAL A 55 27.64 -3.02 15.92
N VAL A 56 26.70 -3.94 16.08
CA VAL A 56 25.48 -4.01 15.26
C VAL A 56 24.27 -3.74 16.13
N GLU A 57 23.27 -3.12 15.53
CA GLU A 57 21.93 -2.99 16.08
C GLU A 57 20.98 -3.62 15.07
N ASN A 58 20.10 -4.49 15.54
CA ASN A 58 19.04 -5.03 14.70
C ASN A 58 17.85 -4.09 14.74
N GLN A 59 17.49 -3.50 13.61
CA GLN A 59 16.38 -2.56 13.50
C GLN A 59 15.14 -3.23 12.91
N ALA A 60 13.97 -2.88 13.43
CA ALA A 60 12.70 -3.33 12.88
C ALA A 60 12.30 -2.49 11.67
N TRP A 61 11.93 -3.19 10.59
CA TRP A 61 11.48 -2.61 9.33
C TRP A 61 10.12 -3.18 8.94
N MET A 62 9.35 -2.38 8.18
CA MET A 62 8.05 -2.76 7.66
C MET A 62 7.98 -2.51 6.16
N ASP A 63 7.60 -3.54 5.39
CA ASP A 63 7.21 -3.40 4.00
C ASP A 63 5.69 -3.30 3.91
N ILE A 64 5.21 -2.17 3.41
CA ILE A 64 3.78 -1.85 3.32
C ILE A 64 3.39 -1.85 1.85
N THR A 65 2.52 -2.77 1.48
CA THR A 65 1.98 -2.89 0.13
C THR A 65 0.62 -2.21 0.05
N VAL A 66 0.50 -1.21 -0.81
CA VAL A 66 -0.74 -0.51 -1.12
C VAL A 66 -1.23 -0.96 -2.50
N ARG A 67 -2.52 -1.26 -2.61
CA ARG A 67 -3.15 -1.76 -3.84
C ARG A 67 -4.20 -0.78 -4.32
N ASN A 68 -4.22 -0.52 -5.62
CA ASN A 68 -5.33 0.17 -6.27
C ASN A 68 -6.17 -0.85 -7.02
N THR A 69 -7.37 -1.15 -6.53
CA THR A 69 -8.33 -2.07 -7.14
C THR A 69 -9.30 -1.34 -8.08
N GLY A 70 -9.26 0.00 -8.12
CA GLY A 70 -10.11 0.84 -8.94
C GLY A 70 -9.68 0.86 -10.41
N GLY A 71 -10.57 1.39 -11.25
CA GLY A 71 -10.34 1.56 -12.69
C GLY A 71 -9.50 2.78 -13.06
N LEU A 72 -9.29 3.69 -12.11
CA LEU A 72 -8.50 4.92 -12.28
C LEU A 72 -7.18 4.85 -11.51
N THR A 73 -6.17 5.56 -12.00
CA THR A 73 -4.89 5.72 -11.29
C THR A 73 -5.09 6.58 -10.05
N ALA A 74 -4.71 6.06 -8.88
CA ALA A 74 -4.65 6.82 -7.63
C ALA A 74 -3.41 7.72 -7.65
N ARG A 75 -3.56 8.95 -7.18
CA ARG A 75 -2.46 9.94 -7.03
C ARG A 75 -2.47 10.44 -5.61
N ASP A 76 -1.33 10.98 -5.18
CA ASP A 76 -1.21 11.65 -3.88
C ASP A 76 -1.70 10.78 -2.72
N VAL A 77 -1.36 9.48 -2.79
CA VAL A 77 -1.73 8.50 -1.76
C VAL A 77 -0.72 8.61 -0.63
N GLN A 78 -1.19 8.81 0.59
CA GLN A 78 -0.34 8.88 1.77
C GLN A 78 -0.61 7.67 2.67
N VAL A 79 0.47 6.98 3.03
CA VAL A 79 0.47 5.95 4.08
C VAL A 79 0.89 6.62 5.37
N GLU A 80 0.04 6.57 6.38
CA GLU A 80 0.37 6.98 7.73
C GLU A 80 0.59 5.74 8.59
N VAL A 81 1.72 5.70 9.30
CA VAL A 81 2.08 4.61 10.22
C VAL A 81 2.16 5.19 11.62
N VAL A 82 1.43 4.60 12.57
CA VAL A 82 1.43 4.98 13.99
C VAL A 82 1.88 3.78 14.81
N LEU A 83 2.92 3.94 15.62
CA LEU A 83 3.47 2.92 16.52
C LEU A 83 3.06 3.24 17.95
N TRP A 84 2.66 2.19 18.69
CA TRP A 84 2.12 2.29 20.04
C TRP A 84 2.92 1.44 21.03
N ASP A 85 3.10 1.97 22.24
CA ASP A 85 3.57 1.25 23.42
C ASP A 85 2.48 1.32 24.50
N GLY A 86 1.67 0.26 24.57
CA GLY A 86 0.40 0.29 25.30
C GLY A 86 -0.48 1.48 24.85
N PRO A 87 -0.91 2.38 25.76
CA PRO A 87 -1.78 3.50 25.41
C PRO A 87 -1.02 4.72 24.85
N TYR A 88 0.31 4.66 24.71
CA TYR A 88 1.13 5.79 24.32
C TYR A 88 1.55 5.69 22.85
N GLU A 89 1.25 6.72 22.07
CA GLU A 89 1.81 6.89 20.73
C GLU A 89 3.30 7.24 20.88
N ILE A 90 4.17 6.40 20.34
CA ILE A 90 5.63 6.59 20.41
C ILE A 90 6.20 7.16 19.13
N ARG A 91 5.53 6.91 17.98
CA ARG A 91 5.98 7.41 16.69
C ARG A 91 4.84 7.48 15.67
N ARG A 92 4.86 8.53 14.86
CA ARG A 92 4.02 8.69 13.67
C ARG A 92 4.87 9.08 12.48
N ALA A 93 4.60 8.47 11.33
CA ALA A 93 5.32 8.75 10.10
C ALA A 93 4.37 8.74 8.90
N PHE A 94 4.72 9.52 7.88
CA PHE A 94 3.96 9.64 6.65
C PHE A 94 4.85 9.28 5.46
N ILE A 95 4.33 8.44 4.57
CA ILE A 95 5.00 8.02 3.35
C ILE A 95 4.09 8.39 2.18
N ASN A 96 4.56 9.30 1.33
CA ASN A 96 3.82 9.73 0.15
C ASN A 96 4.15 8.81 -1.03
N LEU A 97 3.10 8.32 -1.69
CA LEU A 97 3.17 7.53 -2.91
C LEU A 97 2.61 8.38 -4.05
N ASP A 98 3.50 8.84 -4.95
CA ASP A 98 3.14 9.76 -6.04
C ASP A 98 1.96 9.27 -6.88
N ARG A 99 1.97 7.98 -7.24
CA ARG A 99 0.90 7.35 -8.02
C ARG A 99 0.87 5.84 -7.86
N ILE A 100 -0.34 5.28 -7.92
CA ILE A 100 -0.58 3.84 -8.00
C ILE A 100 -1.50 3.60 -9.20
N ARG A 101 -0.99 2.95 -10.25
CA ARG A 101 -1.76 2.67 -11.48
C ARG A 101 -3.00 1.82 -11.15
N ALA A 102 -4.04 1.94 -11.98
CA ALA A 102 -5.21 1.08 -11.88
C ALA A 102 -4.81 -0.40 -11.87
N HIS A 103 -5.45 -1.20 -11.00
CA HIS A 103 -5.19 -2.63 -10.82
C HIS A 103 -3.72 -2.99 -10.51
N SER A 104 -2.97 -2.09 -9.90
CA SER A 104 -1.56 -2.31 -9.54
C SER A 104 -1.31 -2.17 -8.04
N SER A 105 -0.12 -2.56 -7.62
CA SER A 105 0.36 -2.41 -6.25
C SER A 105 1.72 -1.72 -6.21
N VAL A 106 1.96 -0.97 -5.14
CA VAL A 106 3.26 -0.39 -4.79
C VAL A 106 3.62 -0.86 -3.39
N THR A 107 4.88 -1.23 -3.20
CA THR A 107 5.43 -1.56 -1.89
C THR A 107 6.39 -0.45 -1.48
N THR A 108 6.23 0.06 -0.26
CA THR A 108 7.16 1.00 0.35
C THR A 108 7.70 0.42 1.64
N SER A 109 8.96 0.73 1.93
CA SER A 109 9.62 0.29 3.16
C SER A 109 9.65 1.42 4.18
N PHE A 110 9.50 1.08 5.46
CA PHE A 110 9.48 1.99 6.59
C PHE A 110 10.42 1.49 7.69
N ASP A 111 11.37 2.33 8.06
CA ASP A 111 12.22 2.14 9.24
C ASP A 111 11.45 2.61 10.48
N THR A 112 11.10 1.65 11.36
CA THR A 112 10.41 1.94 12.62
C THR A 112 11.26 2.79 13.57
N GLY A 113 12.59 2.82 13.36
CA GLY A 113 13.62 3.39 14.23
C GLY A 113 13.66 2.77 15.63
N LEU A 114 13.03 1.63 15.80
CA LEU A 114 13.07 0.82 17.00
C LEU A 114 13.97 -0.39 16.73
N GLY A 115 14.66 -0.84 17.79
CA GLY A 115 15.34 -2.12 17.72
C GLY A 115 14.32 -3.25 17.50
N PHE A 116 14.68 -4.30 16.78
CA PHE A 116 13.80 -5.46 16.58
C PHE A 116 13.49 -6.20 17.89
N THR A 117 14.35 -6.03 18.90
CA THR A 117 14.11 -6.51 20.28
C THR A 117 13.17 -5.60 21.08
N TYR A 118 12.82 -4.42 20.56
CA TYR A 118 11.83 -3.55 21.20
C TYR A 118 10.45 -4.13 20.91
N GLU A 119 9.83 -4.72 21.93
CA GLU A 119 8.44 -5.16 21.88
C GLU A 119 7.53 -3.93 21.93
N TYR A 120 7.41 -3.19 20.82
CA TYR A 120 6.25 -2.32 20.66
C TYR A 120 5.02 -3.22 20.55
N THR A 121 3.95 -2.86 21.24
CA THR A 121 2.82 -3.77 21.42
C THR A 121 1.96 -3.81 20.17
N ASP A 122 1.80 -2.66 19.51
CA ASP A 122 0.83 -2.49 18.42
C ASP A 122 1.28 -1.43 17.39
N TYR A 123 0.73 -1.52 16.18
CA TYR A 123 0.82 -0.49 15.16
C TYR A 123 -0.51 -0.33 14.41
N GLU A 124 -0.75 0.88 13.92
CA GLU A 124 -1.89 1.20 13.05
C GLU A 124 -1.37 1.78 11.74
N ILE A 125 -2.02 1.42 10.63
CA ILE A 125 -1.71 1.97 9.31
C ILE A 125 -2.98 2.55 8.71
N PHE A 126 -2.91 3.84 8.39
CA PHE A 126 -3.99 4.57 7.73
C PHE A 126 -3.58 4.88 6.29
N LEU A 127 -4.58 4.87 5.40
CA LEU A 127 -4.41 5.24 4.00
C LEU A 127 -5.26 6.46 3.73
N HIS A 128 -4.62 7.52 3.23
CA HIS A 128 -5.26 8.76 2.81
C HIS A 128 -5.08 8.92 1.30
N TRP A 129 -6.12 9.37 0.61
CA TRP A 129 -6.05 9.70 -0.83
C TRP A 129 -6.93 10.92 -1.11
N TYR A 130 -6.51 11.73 -2.08
CA TYR A 130 -7.10 13.04 -2.38
C TYR A 130 -7.43 13.17 -3.87
#